data_AF-A0A5C7PFG7-F1
#
_entry.id   AF-A0A5C7PFG7-F1
#
_cell.length_a   1.000
_cell.length_b   1.000
_cell.length_c   1.000
_cell.angle_alpha   90.00
_cell.angle_beta   90.00
_cell.angle_gamma   90.00
#
_symmetry.space_group_name_H-M   'P 1'
#
loop_
_entity.id
_entity.type
_entity.pdbx_description
1 polymer ?
#
loop_
_entity_poly.entity_id
_entity_poly.type
_entity_poly.pdbx_seq_one_letter_code
_entity_poly.pdbx_strand_id
1 'polypeptide(L)'
;MPDENPLLSTLADMTAASVARANLNDEVLLLVRLAALVASDAPEASYLVNLSAALDTELDLEDAQSVLIAVAPIVGTAKVIKAAGRLADALDLGIAIIEEEAFEEAVAAEAEAEAEL
;
A
#
# COMPACT_ATOMS: atom_id res chain seq x y z
N MET A 1 -24.34 5.09 -18.84
CA MET A 1 -23.87 3.73 -18.52
C MET A 1 -23.72 3.69 -17.01
N PRO A 2 -24.19 2.65 -16.30
CA PRO A 2 -23.76 2.45 -14.91
C PRO A 2 -22.24 2.29 -14.88
N ASP A 3 -21.59 2.76 -13.81
CA ASP A 3 -20.15 2.60 -13.62
C ASP A 3 -19.77 1.12 -13.70
N GLU A 4 -18.63 0.84 -14.35
CA GLU A 4 -18.17 -0.52 -14.63
C GLU A 4 -17.81 -1.28 -13.35
N ASN A 5 -17.39 -0.55 -12.30
CA ASN A 5 -17.12 -1.12 -10.99
C ASN A 5 -17.68 -0.21 -9.87
N PRO A 6 -18.99 -0.29 -9.56
CA PRO A 6 -19.66 0.63 -8.63
C PRO A 6 -19.14 0.48 -7.19
N LEU A 7 -18.63 -0.70 -6.81
CA LEU A 7 -18.01 -0.92 -5.50
C LEU A 7 -16.67 -0.18 -5.38
N LEU A 8 -15.75 -0.40 -6.34
CA LEU A 8 -14.43 0.21 -6.28
C LEU A 8 -14.50 1.73 -6.42
N SER A 9 -15.37 2.25 -7.28
CA SER A 9 -15.61 3.70 -7.40
C SER A 9 -16.09 4.30 -6.09
N THR A 10 -17.05 3.66 -5.41
CA THR A 10 -17.52 4.13 -4.10
C THR A 10 -16.38 4.17 -3.07
N LEU A 11 -15.54 3.13 -3.02
CA LEU A 11 -14.41 3.09 -2.08
C LEU A 11 -13.32 4.12 -2.42
N ALA A 12 -13.08 4.36 -3.71
CA ALA A 12 -12.17 5.40 -4.18
C ALA A 12 -12.69 6.79 -3.77
N ASP A 13 -13.98 7.06 -3.95
CA ASP A 13 -14.63 8.32 -3.55
C ASP A 13 -14.55 8.53 -2.04
N MET A 14 -14.82 7.48 -1.24
CA MET A 14 -14.65 7.53 0.22
C MET A 14 -13.21 7.85 0.62
N THR A 15 -12.23 7.23 -0.05
CA THR A 15 -10.80 7.44 0.22
C THR A 15 -10.36 8.85 -0.17
N ALA A 16 -10.72 9.32 -1.37
CA ALA A 16 -10.42 10.67 -1.85
C ALA A 16 -11.02 11.73 -0.93
N ALA A 17 -12.28 11.55 -0.54
CA ALA A 17 -12.95 12.46 0.37
C ALA A 17 -12.36 12.42 1.79
N SER A 18 -11.78 11.28 2.22
CA SER A 18 -10.98 11.20 3.45
C SER A 18 -9.68 11.98 3.34
N VAL A 19 -8.91 11.83 2.25
CA VAL A 19 -7.66 12.57 2.02
C VAL A 19 -7.94 14.07 2.02
N ALA A 20 -8.91 14.53 1.22
CA ALA A 20 -9.20 15.96 1.05
C ALA A 20 -9.73 16.66 2.32
N ARG A 21 -10.29 15.90 3.27
CA ARG A 21 -10.87 16.45 4.51
C ARG A 21 -10.00 16.23 5.74
N ALA A 22 -9.09 15.26 5.71
CA ALA A 22 -8.14 15.07 6.79
C ALA A 22 -7.13 16.21 6.75
N ASN A 23 -7.16 17.09 7.76
CA ASN A 23 -6.20 18.18 7.89
C ASN A 23 -4.90 17.67 8.55
N LEU A 24 -4.26 16.70 7.91
CA LEU A 24 -2.98 16.10 8.26
C LEU A 24 -2.04 16.25 7.04
N ASN A 25 -0.73 16.30 7.27
CA ASN A 25 0.20 16.09 6.15
C ASN A 25 0.15 14.62 5.70
N ASP A 26 0.74 14.35 4.54
CA ASP A 26 0.65 13.05 3.89
C ASP A 26 1.31 11.97 4.73
N GLU A 27 2.47 12.25 5.35
CA GLU A 27 3.16 11.30 6.22
C GLU A 27 2.29 10.91 7.41
N VAL A 28 1.74 11.88 8.15
CA VAL A 28 0.91 11.57 9.32
C VAL A 28 -0.38 10.87 8.91
N LEU A 29 -0.98 11.24 7.77
CA LEU A 29 -2.16 10.56 7.25
C LEU A 29 -1.89 9.08 6.98
N LEU A 30 -0.76 8.76 6.34
CA LEU A 30 -0.37 7.38 6.01
C LEU A 30 -0.03 6.56 7.25
N LEU A 31 0.65 7.14 8.24
CA LEU A 31 0.93 6.47 9.52
C LEU A 31 -0.34 6.18 10.32
N VAL A 32 -1.31 7.12 10.33
CA VAL A 32 -2.62 6.91 10.97
C VAL A 32 -3.40 5.80 10.26
N ARG A 33 -3.37 5.77 8.92
CA ARG A 33 -3.99 4.68 8.15
C ARG A 33 -3.34 3.34 8.42
N LEU A 34 -2.01 3.28 8.47
CA LEU A 34 -1.28 2.07 8.85
C LEU A 34 -1.71 1.58 10.24
N ALA A 35 -1.75 2.46 11.23
CA ALA A 35 -2.23 2.12 12.57
C ALA A 35 -3.68 1.58 12.56
N ALA A 36 -4.56 2.15 11.73
CA ALA A 36 -5.92 1.68 11.57
C ALA A 36 -5.99 0.28 10.94
N LEU A 37 -5.19 -0.01 9.91
CA LEU A 37 -5.09 -1.34 9.28
C LEU A 37 -4.66 -2.41 10.28
N VAL A 38 -3.66 -2.10 11.12
CA VAL A 38 -3.21 -2.97 12.22
C VAL A 38 -4.35 -3.22 13.20
N ALA A 39 -5.04 -2.17 13.63
CA ALA A 39 -6.13 -2.28 14.60
C ALA A 39 -7.32 -3.09 14.07
N SER A 40 -7.65 -2.94 12.77
CA SER A 40 -8.76 -3.61 12.10
C SER A 40 -8.44 -5.03 11.62
N ASP A 41 -7.20 -5.51 11.82
CA ASP A 41 -6.75 -6.82 11.32
C ASP A 41 -6.92 -6.95 9.79
N ALA A 42 -6.58 -5.89 9.05
CA ALA A 42 -6.81 -5.77 7.61
C ALA A 42 -6.05 -6.82 6.78
N PRO A 43 -6.56 -7.24 5.61
CA PRO A 43 -5.85 -8.17 4.72
C PRO A 43 -4.58 -7.55 4.11
N GLU A 44 -3.71 -8.41 3.58
CA GLU A 44 -2.39 -8.10 3.02
C GLU A 44 -2.48 -7.02 1.93
N ALA A 45 -3.44 -7.17 1.01
CA ALA A 45 -3.68 -6.22 -0.07
C ALA A 45 -3.95 -4.78 0.43
N SER A 46 -4.55 -4.60 1.61
CA SER A 46 -4.79 -3.28 2.17
C SER A 46 -3.52 -2.59 2.64
N TYR A 47 -2.52 -3.35 3.08
CA TYR A 47 -1.20 -2.80 3.42
C TYR A 47 -0.44 -2.37 2.17
N LEU A 48 -0.50 -3.17 1.09
CA LEU A 48 0.13 -2.82 -0.18
C LEU A 48 -0.40 -1.50 -0.75
N VAL A 49 -1.72 -1.30 -0.75
CA VAL A 49 -2.34 -0.04 -1.22
C VAL A 49 -1.93 1.16 -0.36
N ASN A 50 -1.76 0.98 0.96
CA ASN A 50 -1.30 2.06 1.82
C ASN A 50 0.20 2.35 1.66
N LEU A 51 1.00 1.31 1.41
CA LEU A 51 2.43 1.43 1.17
C LEU A 51 2.74 2.07 -0.18
N SER A 52 2.00 1.73 -1.23
CA SER A 52 2.18 2.36 -2.55
C SER A 52 1.92 3.86 -2.49
N ALA A 53 0.95 4.31 -1.69
CA ALA A 53 0.70 5.71 -1.45
C ALA A 53 1.82 6.42 -0.65
N ALA A 54 2.72 5.67 0.00
CA ALA A 54 3.85 6.22 0.75
C ALA A 54 5.12 6.40 -0.08
N LEU A 55 5.16 5.89 -1.33
CA LEU A 55 6.33 5.97 -2.21
C LEU A 55 6.75 7.42 -2.54
N ASP A 56 5.79 8.35 -2.54
CA ASP A 56 6.03 9.77 -2.79
C ASP A 56 6.30 10.57 -1.50
N THR A 57 6.57 9.90 -0.38
CA THR A 57 6.81 10.53 0.93
C THR A 57 8.21 10.22 1.47
N GLU A 58 8.59 10.89 2.56
CA GLU A 58 9.86 10.62 3.24
C GLU A 58 9.79 9.43 4.23
N LEU A 59 8.66 8.71 4.27
CA LEU A 59 8.47 7.58 5.18
C LEU A 59 9.33 6.38 4.81
N ASP A 60 9.86 5.69 5.82
CA ASP A 60 10.63 4.47 5.64
C ASP A 60 10.11 3.27 6.47
N LEU A 61 10.86 2.17 6.44
CA LEU A 61 10.50 0.96 7.19
C LEU A 61 10.59 1.15 8.72
N GLU A 62 11.46 2.04 9.19
CA GLU A 62 11.60 2.37 10.61
C GLU A 62 10.35 3.12 11.11
N ASP A 63 9.73 3.95 10.29
CA ASP A 63 8.44 4.59 10.61
C ASP A 63 7.31 3.55 10.76
N ALA A 64 7.22 2.60 9.84
CA ALA A 64 6.24 1.51 9.92
C ALA A 64 6.45 0.65 11.18
N GLN A 65 7.71 0.31 11.49
CA GLN A 65 8.07 -0.38 12.72
C GLN A 65 7.70 0.43 13.96
N SER A 66 7.95 1.74 13.94
CA SER A 66 7.62 2.66 15.03
C SER A 66 6.13 2.70 15.29
N VAL A 67 5.30 2.69 14.24
CA VAL A 67 3.83 2.57 14.38
C VAL A 67 3.45 1.26 15.07
N LEU A 68 4.01 0.13 14.62
CA LEU A 68 3.73 -1.18 15.24
C LEU A 68 4.10 -1.20 16.73
N ILE A 69 5.25 -0.64 17.10
CA ILE A 69 5.68 -0.52 18.50
C ILE A 69 4.72 0.38 19.28
N ALA A 70 4.34 1.53 18.71
CA ALA A 70 3.48 2.51 19.36
C ALA A 70 2.06 1.97 19.62
N VAL A 71 1.48 1.22 18.68
CA VAL A 71 0.12 0.68 18.82
C VAL A 71 0.07 -0.64 19.60
N ALA A 72 1.20 -1.35 19.76
CA ALA A 72 1.27 -2.63 20.43
C ALA A 72 0.54 -2.73 21.78
N PRO A 73 0.72 -1.79 22.74
CA PRO A 73 0.02 -1.84 24.02
C PRO A 73 -1.49 -1.60 23.90
N ILE A 74 -1.97 -1.04 22.78
CA ILE A 74 -3.37 -0.70 22.55
C ILE A 74 -4.11 -1.84 21.84
N VAL A 75 -3.50 -2.43 20.81
CA VAL A 75 -4.15 -3.42 19.94
C VAL A 75 -3.80 -4.86 20.30
N GLY A 76 -2.72 -5.07 21.08
CA GLY A 76 -2.27 -6.36 21.57
C GLY A 76 -1.28 -7.09 20.65
N THR A 77 -0.39 -7.88 21.26
CA THR A 77 0.75 -8.54 20.59
C THR A 77 0.35 -9.41 19.40
N ALA A 78 -0.75 -10.16 19.49
CA ALA A 78 -1.19 -11.05 18.41
C ALA A 78 -1.49 -10.28 17.11
N LYS A 79 -2.15 -9.12 17.21
CA LYS A 79 -2.45 -8.27 16.05
C LYS A 79 -1.19 -7.64 15.47
N VAL A 80 -0.27 -7.19 16.32
CA VAL A 80 1.02 -6.61 15.89
C VAL A 80 1.85 -7.62 15.11
N ILE A 81 2.04 -8.84 15.64
CA ILE A 81 2.83 -9.88 14.97
C ILE A 81 2.20 -10.25 13.64
N LYS A 82 0.88 -10.37 13.59
CA LYS A 82 0.16 -10.63 12.33
C LYS A 82 0.33 -9.50 11.32
N ALA A 83 0.19 -8.26 11.74
CA ALA A 83 0.38 -7.10 10.86
C ALA A 83 1.82 -6.99 10.35
N ALA A 84 2.82 -7.30 11.18
CA ALA A 84 4.22 -7.35 10.76
C ALA A 84 4.45 -8.37 9.63
N GLY A 85 3.88 -9.57 9.76
CA GLY A 85 3.91 -10.58 8.69
C GLY A 85 3.24 -10.10 7.41
N ARG A 86 2.04 -9.52 7.52
CA ARG A 86 1.30 -8.99 6.36
C ARG A 86 1.99 -7.82 5.67
N LEU A 87 2.70 -6.98 6.41
CA LEU A 87 3.54 -5.91 5.86
C LEU A 87 4.70 -6.49 5.06
N ALA A 88 5.37 -7.52 5.59
CA ALA A 88 6.43 -8.22 4.86
C ALA A 88 5.88 -8.87 3.58
N ASP A 89 4.76 -9.60 3.68
CA ASP A 89 4.12 -10.22 2.52
C ASP A 89 3.69 -9.16 1.48
N ALA A 90 3.17 -8.02 1.92
CA ALA A 90 2.81 -6.92 1.02
C ALA A 90 4.04 -6.32 0.31
N LEU A 91 5.17 -6.16 1.01
CA LEU A 91 6.43 -5.70 0.42
C LEU A 91 6.92 -6.69 -0.66
N ASP A 92 6.93 -7.98 -0.35
CA ASP A 92 7.34 -9.02 -1.28
C ASP A 92 6.44 -9.05 -2.53
N LEU A 93 5.12 -8.90 -2.35
CA LEU A 93 4.18 -8.77 -3.47
C LEU A 93 4.43 -7.51 -4.30
N GLY A 94 4.74 -6.38 -3.68
CA GLY A 94 5.08 -5.15 -4.38
C GLY A 94 6.35 -5.28 -5.22
N ILE A 95 7.38 -5.93 -4.68
CA ILE A 95 8.63 -6.23 -5.41
C ILE A 95 8.34 -7.13 -6.60
N ALA A 96 7.57 -8.21 -6.41
CA ALA A 96 7.23 -9.13 -7.50
C ALA A 96 6.50 -8.43 -8.67
N ILE A 97 5.58 -7.50 -8.37
CA ILE A 97 4.89 -6.71 -9.40
C ILE A 97 5.87 -5.83 -10.18
N ILE A 98 6.78 -5.14 -9.50
CA ILE A 98 7.79 -4.28 -10.14
C ILE A 98 8.74 -5.12 -11.03
N GLU A 99 9.14 -6.29 -10.56
CA GLU A 99 9.99 -7.21 -11.33
C GLU A 99 9.28 -7.72 -12.59
N GLU A 100 7.99 -8.04 -12.49
CA GLU A 100 7.15 -8.46 -13.62
C GLU A 100 7.01 -7.34 -14.65
N GLU A 101 6.67 -6.12 -14.22
CA GLU A 101 6.57 -4.93 -15.09
C GLU A 101 7.89 -4.65 -15.82
N ALA A 102 9.02 -4.70 -15.12
CA ALA A 102 10.34 -4.49 -15.73
C ALA A 102 10.71 -5.59 -16.74
N PHE A 103 10.30 -6.84 -16.48
CA PHE A 103 10.51 -7.94 -17.43
C PHE A 103 9.66 -7.75 -18.70
N GLU A 104 8.39 -7.39 -18.55
CA GLU A 104 7.50 -7.11 -19.68
C GLU A 104 8.02 -5.96 -20.56
N GLU A 105 8.50 -4.88 -19.94
CA GLU A 105 9.11 -3.76 -20.66
C GLU A 105 10.37 -4.19 -21.44
N ALA A 106 11.23 -5.02 -20.85
CA ALA A 106 12.43 -5.52 -21.52
C ALA A 106 12.09 -6.41 -22.73
N VAL A 107 11.11 -7.31 -22.59
CA VAL A 107 10.63 -8.16 -23.69
C VAL A 107 10.02 -7.33 -24.81
N ALA A 108 9.23 -6.30 -24.48
CA ALA A 108 8.65 -5.40 -25.47
C ALA A 108 9.73 -4.64 -26.24
N ALA A 109 10.76 -4.12 -25.56
CA ALA A 109 11.87 -3.41 -26.18
C ALA A 109 12.70 -4.29 -27.12
N GLU A 110 12.94 -5.56 -26.76
CA GLU A 110 13.62 -6.52 -27.64
C GLU A 110 12.79 -6.81 -28.91
N ALA A 111 11.47 -6.99 -28.76
CA ALA A 111 10.57 -7.23 -29.89
C ALA A 111 10.49 -6.04 -30.86
N GLU A 112 10.49 -4.81 -30.34
CA GLU A 112 10.54 -3.59 -31.16
C GLU A 112 11.88 -3.48 -31.92
N ALA A 113 13.01 -3.79 -31.26
CA ALA A 113 14.33 -3.76 -31.88
C ALA A 113 14.50 -4.80 -32.99
N GLU A 114 13.92 -5.99 -32.84
CA GLU A 114 13.90 -7.00 -33.90
C GLU A 114 13.00 -6.62 -35.08
N ALA A 115 11.92 -5.86 -34.85
CA ALA A 115 11.00 -5.43 -35.90
C ALA A 115 11.54 -4.27 -36.78
N GLU A 116 12.57 -3.54 -36.32
CA GLU A 116 13.24 -2.48 -37.07
C GLU A 116 14.41 -2.95 -37.96
N LEU A 117 14.73 -4.26 -37.97
CA LEU A 117 15.77 -4.89 -38.82
C LEU A 117 15.21 -5.54 -40.10
#